data_AF-A0A9X2B5H4-F1
#
_entry.id   AF-A0A9X2B5H4-F1
#
_cell.length_a   1.000
_cell.length_b   1.000
_cell.length_c   1.000
_cell.angle_alpha   90.00
_cell.angle_beta   90.00
_cell.angle_gamma   90.00
#
_symmetry.space_group_name_H-M   'P 1'
#
loop_
_entity.id
_entity.type
_entity.pdbx_description
1 polymer ?
#
loop_
_entity_poly.entity_id
_entity_poly.type
_entity_poly.pdbx_seq_one_letter_code
_entity_poly.pdbx_strand_id
1 'polypeptide(L)' 'MLLAEAAASAASKFNTFDIFMILFTLLILIGTIRLIKQPVKNKFAIGFSIVCLLVFLASDFAMVQNWMS' A
#
# COMPACT_ATOMS: atom_id res chain seq x y z
N MET A 1 12.22 -32.45 -0.98
CA MET A 1 11.48 -31.38 -1.67
C MET A 1 10.17 -31.06 -0.95
N LEU A 2 9.25 -32.01 -0.79
CA LEU A 2 7.95 -31.81 -0.10
C LEU A 2 8.06 -31.30 1.35
N LEU A 3 9.06 -31.75 2.12
CA LEU A 3 9.30 -31.27 3.49
C LEU A 3 9.99 -29.89 3.56
N ALA A 4 10.78 -29.53 2.54
CA ALA A 4 11.40 -28.21 2.45
C ALA A 4 10.39 -27.15 1.99
N GLU A 5 9.44 -27.55 1.16
CA GLU A 5 8.31 -26.72 0.72
C GLU A 5 7.30 -26.49 1.85
N ALA A 6 7.07 -27.49 2.70
CA ALA A 6 6.29 -27.33 3.94
C ALA A 6 6.98 -26.39 4.95
N ALA A 7 8.31 -26.45 5.08
CA ALA A 7 9.06 -25.52 5.91
C ALA A 7 9.11 -24.09 5.34
N ALA A 8 9.10 -23.95 4.01
CA ALA A 8 8.95 -22.66 3.33
C ALA A 8 7.54 -22.07 3.49
N SER A 9 6.49 -22.90 3.56
CA SER A 9 5.13 -22.44 3.91
C SER A 9 4.96 -22.04 5.37
N ALA A 10 5.89 -22.42 6.24
CA ALA A 10 6.00 -21.92 7.61
C ALA A 10 6.83 -20.63 7.71
N ALA A 11 7.44 -20.19 6.60
CA ALA A 11 8.04 -18.86 6.53
C ALA A 11 6.93 -17.82 6.47
N SER A 12 7.14 -16.69 7.16
CA SER A 12 6.18 -15.60 7.21
C SER A 12 5.74 -15.18 5.81
N LYS A 13 4.43 -15.04 5.58
CA LYS A 13 3.86 -14.46 4.36
C LYS A 13 4.16 -12.96 4.23
N PHE A 14 4.70 -12.35 5.29
CA PHE A 14 5.21 -11.00 5.29
C PHE A 14 6.52 -10.90 4.51
N ASN A 15 6.58 -9.94 3.58
CA ASN A 15 7.81 -9.61 2.87
C ASN A 15 8.34 -8.27 3.36
N THR A 16 9.66 -8.08 3.40
CA THR A 16 10.26 -6.78 3.75
C THR A 16 9.79 -5.65 2.82
N PHE A 17 9.45 -5.98 1.57
CA PHE A 17 8.90 -5.02 0.61
C PHE A 17 7.55 -4.41 1.05
N ASP A 18 6.80 -5.14 1.87
CA ASP A 18 5.50 -4.70 2.37
C ASP A 18 5.60 -3.41 3.21
N ILE A 19 6.74 -3.20 3.87
CA ILE A 19 7.05 -1.95 4.59
C ILE A 19 7.05 -0.77 3.63
N PHE A 20 7.66 -0.94 2.45
CA PHE A 20 7.72 0.11 1.44
C PHE A 20 6.34 0.40 0.84
N MET A 21 5.50 -0.62 0.67
CA MET A 21 4.11 -0.43 0.22
C MET A 21 3.34 0.51 1.16
N ILE A 22 3.38 0.22 2.48
CA ILE A 22 2.72 1.07 3.49
C ILE A 22 3.32 2.47 3.51
N LEU A 23 4.65 2.61 3.42
CA LEU A 23 5.31 3.91 3.36
C LEU A 23 4.86 4.73 2.14
N PHE A 24 4.69 4.11 0.97
CA PHE A 24 4.16 4.78 -0.21
C PHE A 24 2.70 5.22 -0.02
N THR A 25 1.86 4.40 0.60
CA THR A 25 0.48 4.79 0.95
C THR A 25 0.47 6.03 1.84
N LEU A 26 1.33 6.09 2.85
CA LEU A 26 1.48 7.26 3.74
C LEU A 26 1.96 8.50 2.98
N LEU A 27 2.94 8.35 2.07
CA LEU A 27 3.42 9.46 1.24
C LEU A 27 2.32 9.99 0.31
N ILE A 28 1.53 9.12 -0.31
CA ILE A 28 0.39 9.51 -1.15
C ILE A 28 -0.67 10.22 -0.32
N LEU A 29 -0.97 9.73 0.90
CA LEU A 29 -1.91 10.38 1.81
C LEU A 29 -1.45 11.81 2.16
N ILE A 30 -0.20 11.97 2.59
CA ILE A 30 0.39 13.27 2.92
C ILE A 30 0.38 14.20 1.69
N GLY A 31 0.78 13.67 0.53
CA GLY A 31 0.76 14.41 -0.74
C GLY A 31 -0.65 14.87 -1.13
N THR A 32 -1.65 14.01 -0.96
CA THR A 32 -3.06 14.31 -1.23
C THR A 32 -3.58 15.39 -0.28
N ILE A 33 -3.29 15.30 1.03
CA ILE A 33 -3.66 16.33 2.00
C ILE A 33 -2.99 17.66 1.65
N ARG A 34 -1.71 17.65 1.26
CA ARG A 34 -0.97 18.83 0.82
C ARG A 34 -1.62 19.46 -0.40
N LEU A 35 -1.99 18.67 -1.41
CA LEU A 35 -2.67 19.11 -2.64
C LEU A 35 -4.03 19.75 -2.32
N ILE A 36 -4.83 19.10 -1.47
CA ILE A 36 -6.13 19.61 -1.03
C ILE A 36 -5.99 20.93 -0.26
N LYS A 37 -4.89 21.14 0.47
CA LYS A 37 -4.64 22.37 1.24
C LYS A 37 -4.04 23.52 0.41
N GLN A 38 -3.56 23.29 -0.82
CA GLN A 38 -2.97 24.36 -1.63
C GLN A 38 -3.99 25.48 -1.92
N PRO A 39 -3.58 26.77 -1.90
CA PRO A 39 -4.49 27.87 -2.23
C PRO A 39 -4.94 27.81 -3.71
N VAL A 40 -4.02 27.47 -4.61
CA VAL A 40 -4.31 27.22 -6.03
C VAL A 40 -4.54 25.73 -6.24
N LYS A 41 -5.74 25.35 -6.68
CA LYS A 41 -6.13 23.94 -6.83
C LYS A 41 -5.79 23.41 -8.22
N ASN A 42 -5.06 22.29 -8.26
CA ASN A 42 -5.02 21.43 -9.43
C ASN A 42 -6.02 20.27 -9.23
N LYS A 43 -7.24 20.43 -9.77
CA LYS A 43 -8.33 19.45 -9.59
C LYS A 43 -8.00 18.09 -10.18
N PHE A 44 -7.26 18.06 -11.30
CA PHE A 44 -6.83 16.81 -11.92
C PHE A 44 -5.84 16.06 -11.03
N ALA A 45 -4.81 16.75 -10.53
CA ALA A 45 -3.81 16.14 -9.64
C ALA A 45 -4.44 15.66 -8.32
N ILE A 46 -5.39 16.41 -7.75
CA ILE A 46 -6.14 15.98 -6.56
C ILE A 46 -6.95 14.71 -6.85
N GLY A 47 -7.71 14.69 -7.96
CA GLY A 47 -8.49 13.51 -8.35
C GLY A 47 -7.60 12.29 -8.57
N PHE A 48 -6.50 12.46 -9.31
CA PHE A 48 -5.54 11.39 -9.56
C PHE A 48 -4.90 10.87 -8.26
N SER A 49 -4.48 11.76 -7.37
CA SER A 49 -3.85 11.35 -6.11
C SER A 49 -4.81 10.60 -5.19
N ILE A 50 -6.10 10.96 -5.19
CA ILE A 50 -7.15 10.23 -4.48
C ILE A 50 -7.34 8.83 -5.07
N VAL A 51 -7.38 8.69 -6.40
CA VAL A 51 -7.48 7.37 -7.05
C VAL A 51 -6.26 6.50 -6.71
N CYS A 52 -5.05 7.05 -6.77
CA CYS A 52 -3.85 6.35 -6.33
C CYS A 52 -3.95 5.91 -4.86
N LEU A 53 -4.41 6.79 -3.97
CA LEU A 53 -4.58 6.47 -2.56
C LEU A 53 -5.54 5.29 -2.35
N LEU A 54 -6.65 5.26 -3.07
CA LEU A 54 -7.63 4.17 -2.98
C LEU A 54 -7.05 2.83 -3.47
N VAL A 55 -6.32 2.84 -4.60
CA VAL A 55 -5.67 1.64 -5.13
C VAL A 55 -4.61 1.09 -4.17
N PHE A 56 -3.82 1.97 -3.56
CA PHE A 56 -2.80 1.58 -2.58
C PHE A 56 -3.43 1.03 -1.31
N LEU A 57 -4.48 1.67 -0.78
CA LEU A 57 -5.21 1.15 0.39
C LEU A 57 -5.86 -0.21 0.12
N ALA A 58 -6.42 -0.44 -1.08
CA ALA A 58 -6.96 -1.74 -1.46
C ALA A 58 -5.87 -2.81 -1.56
N SER A 59 -4.69 -2.43 -2.07
CA SER A 59 -3.52 -3.31 -2.15
C SER A 59 -3.00 -3.66 -0.75
N ASP A 60 -2.90 -2.67 0.15
CA ASP A 60 -2.50 -2.85 1.54
C ASP A 60 -3.48 -3.78 2.28
N PHE A 61 -4.79 -3.61 2.04
CA PHE A 61 -5.80 -4.50 2.60
C PHE A 61 -5.62 -5.95 2.15
N ALA A 62 -5.44 -6.18 0.85
CA ALA A 62 -5.20 -7.52 0.31
C ALA A 62 -3.89 -8.14 0.85
N MET A 63 -2.85 -7.33 0.98
CA MET A 63 -1.55 -7.72 1.55
C MET A 63 -1.69 -8.14 3.01
N VAL A 64 -2.37 -7.35 3.85
CA VAL A 64 -2.62 -7.68 5.26
C VAL A 64 -3.48 -8.93 5.40
N GLN A 65 -4.51 -9.09 4.56
CA GLN A 65 -5.31 -10.32 4.52
C GLN A 65 -4.44 -11.54 4.19
N ASN A 66 -3.51 -11.40 3.25
CA ASN A 66 -2.58 -12.47 2.90
C ASN A 66 -1.64 -12.83 4.06
N TRP A 67 -1.23 -11.88 4.91
CA TRP A 67 -0.44 -12.20 6.11
C TRP A 67 -1.21 -13.06 7.14
N MET A 68 -2.53 -12.89 7.18
CA MET A 68 -3.41 -13.51 8.19
C MET A 68 -4.06 -14.83 7.71
N SER A 69 -3.97 -15.13 6.41
CA SER A 69 -4.40 -16.40 5.81
C SER A 69 -3.31 -17.46 5.92
#